data_AF-A0A2L0CG51-F1
#
_entry.id   AF-A0A2L0CG51-F1
#
_cell.length_a   1.000
_cell.length_b   1.000
_cell.length_c   1.000
_cell.angle_alpha   90.00
_cell.angle_beta   90.00
_cell.angle_gamma   90.00
#
_symmetry.space_group_name_H-M   'P 1'
#
loop_
_entity.id
_entity.type
_entity.pdbx_description
1 polymer ?
#
loop_
_entity_poly.entity_id
_entity_poly.type
_entity_poly.pdbx_seq_one_letter_code
_entity_poly.pdbx_strand_id
1 'polypeptide(L)'
;RVLKLSNDPSPGYNIEQMAKKGKKFLPLPYCVKGMDVSFSGILTYIEERADKLLSSGYTPEDLCFSLQETVFAMLVETTERALAHCNSSEVLIVGGVGCNERLQEMMNIMCKERGAKLF
;
A
#
# COMPACT_ATOMS: atom_id res chain seq x y z
N ARG A 1 3.97 3.00 14.23
CA ARG A 1 4.91 3.68 15.15
C ARG A 1 4.61 5.17 15.27
N VAL A 2 4.61 5.94 14.17
CA VAL A 2 4.28 7.39 14.15
C VAL A 2 2.92 7.68 14.79
N LEU A 3 1.89 6.95 14.37
CA LEU A 3 0.52 7.10 14.86
C LEU A 3 0.24 6.33 16.17
N LYS A 4 1.27 5.74 16.80
CA LYS A 4 1.16 4.94 18.04
C LYS A 4 0.07 3.84 18.02
N LEU A 5 -0.23 3.30 16.84
CA LEU A 5 -1.19 2.20 16.67
C LEU A 5 -0.66 0.90 17.28
N SER A 6 -1.56 0.13 17.87
CA SER A 6 -1.27 -1.22 18.35
C SER A 6 -0.90 -2.14 17.19
N ASN A 7 0.00 -3.09 17.45
CA ASN A 7 0.35 -4.17 16.52
C ASN A 7 -0.45 -5.46 16.79
N ASP A 8 -1.35 -5.46 17.77
CA ASP A 8 -2.24 -6.58 18.08
C ASP A 8 -3.53 -6.50 17.24
N PRO A 9 -4.07 -7.60 16.66
CA PRO A 9 -3.58 -8.99 16.74
C PRO A 9 -2.46 -9.32 15.75
N SER A 10 -2.23 -8.48 14.74
CA SER A 10 -1.10 -8.63 13.81
C SER A 10 -0.57 -7.28 13.30
N PRO A 11 0.73 -7.20 12.96
CA PRO A 11 1.31 -5.99 12.40
C PRO A 11 0.60 -5.59 11.10
N GLY A 12 0.12 -4.35 11.02
CA GLY A 12 -0.56 -3.81 9.84
C GLY A 12 -2.09 -3.95 9.84
N TYR A 13 -2.67 -4.84 10.65
CA TYR A 13 -4.14 -4.99 10.72
C TYR A 13 -4.84 -3.70 11.12
N ASN A 14 -4.37 -3.02 12.18
CA ASN A 14 -4.98 -1.77 12.62
C ASN A 14 -4.79 -0.63 11.61
N ILE A 15 -3.71 -0.67 10.81
CA ILE A 15 -3.52 0.30 9.71
C ILE A 15 -4.62 0.11 8.67
N GLU A 16 -4.95 -1.12 8.33
CA GLU A 16 -6.05 -1.45 7.40
C GLU A 16 -7.41 -1.02 7.96
N GLN A 17 -7.70 -1.30 9.23
CA GLN A 17 -8.97 -0.89 9.84
C GLN A 17 -9.13 0.64 9.86
N MET A 18 -8.04 1.38 10.03
CA MET A 18 -8.06 2.85 9.96
C MET A 18 -8.14 3.36 8.53
N ALA A 19 -7.42 2.74 7.59
CA ALA A 19 -7.47 3.09 6.18
C ALA A 19 -8.89 3.01 5.61
N LYS A 20 -9.69 2.02 6.04
CA LYS A 20 -11.11 1.88 5.66
C LYS A 20 -11.99 3.09 6.05
N LYS A 21 -11.55 3.91 7.01
CA LYS A 21 -12.26 5.11 7.49
C LYS A 21 -11.72 6.41 6.89
N GLY A 22 -10.58 6.35 6.21
CA GLY A 22 -9.98 7.51 5.55
C GLY A 22 -10.87 8.03 4.43
N LYS A 23 -10.91 9.35 4.24
CA LYS A 23 -11.73 10.03 3.24
C LYS A 23 -10.91 10.93 2.33
N LYS A 24 -9.78 11.44 2.82
CA LYS A 24 -8.94 12.40 2.13
C LYS A 24 -7.64 11.75 1.71
N PHE A 25 -7.40 11.72 0.39
CA PHE A 25 -6.12 11.25 -0.14
C PHE A 25 -5.04 12.34 0.04
N LEU A 26 -3.90 11.95 0.57
CA LEU A 26 -2.67 12.73 0.63
C LEU A 26 -1.67 12.14 -0.38
N PRO A 27 -1.23 12.91 -1.40
CA PRO A 27 -0.16 12.46 -2.27
C PRO A 27 1.13 12.22 -1.48
N LEU A 28 1.62 10.98 -1.53
CA LEU A 28 2.88 10.57 -0.94
C LEU A 28 3.94 10.35 -2.02
N PRO A 29 5.24 10.40 -1.68
CA PRO A 29 6.31 10.10 -2.64
C PRO A 29 6.12 8.71 -3.27
N TYR A 30 6.07 8.65 -4.60
CA TYR A 30 5.90 7.40 -5.34
C TYR A 30 7.24 6.94 -5.90
N CYS A 31 7.92 6.03 -5.20
CA CYS A 31 9.32 5.70 -5.45
C CYS A 31 9.49 4.31 -6.10
N VAL A 32 9.20 4.23 -7.41
CA VAL A 32 9.43 3.03 -8.23
C VAL A 32 10.56 3.26 -9.22
N LYS A 33 11.51 2.33 -9.29
CA LYS A 33 12.63 2.36 -10.24
C LYS A 33 12.68 1.04 -10.99
N GLY A 34 12.11 1.01 -12.19
CA GLY A 34 11.97 -0.23 -12.96
C GLY A 34 11.03 -1.21 -12.25
N MET A 35 11.58 -2.30 -11.73
CA MET A 35 10.85 -3.30 -10.94
C MET A 35 11.13 -3.20 -9.43
N ASP A 36 11.97 -2.26 -9.01
CA ASP A 36 12.31 -2.05 -7.60
C ASP A 36 11.45 -0.97 -6.95
N VAL A 37 11.13 -1.15 -5.67
CA VAL A 37 10.36 -0.23 -4.83
C VAL A 37 11.21 0.27 -3.66
N SER A 38 11.04 1.53 -3.27
CA SER A 38 11.70 2.10 -2.08
C SER A 38 10.69 2.67 -1.10
N PHE A 39 10.62 2.08 0.09
CA PHE A 39 9.69 2.49 1.15
C PHE A 39 10.30 3.46 2.17
N SER A 40 11.63 3.56 2.24
CA SER A 40 12.32 4.42 3.21
C SER A 40 11.94 5.90 3.03
N GLY A 41 11.88 6.37 1.79
CA GLY A 41 11.49 7.75 1.48
C GLY A 41 10.07 8.10 1.93
N ILE A 42 9.13 7.15 1.79
CA ILE A 42 7.74 7.33 2.25
C ILE A 42 7.69 7.38 3.77
N LEU A 43 8.40 6.47 4.45
CA LEU A 43 8.43 6.43 5.91
C LEU A 43 8.99 7.74 6.47
N THR A 44 10.14 8.20 5.98
CA THR A 44 10.75 9.45 6.40
C THR A 44 9.82 10.64 6.14
N TYR A 45 9.16 10.69 4.98
CA TYR A 45 8.19 11.74 4.66
C TYR A 45 7.05 11.81 5.68
N ILE A 46 6.49 10.66 6.07
CA ILE A 46 5.41 10.59 7.05
C ILE A 46 5.94 10.96 8.44
N GLU A 47 7.10 10.44 8.85
CA GLU A 47 7.70 10.73 10.16
C GLU A 47 7.96 12.23 10.35
N GLU A 48 8.47 12.92 9.34
CA GLU A 48 8.79 14.35 9.42
C GLU A 48 7.55 15.26 9.33
N ARG A 49 6.48 14.80 8.66
CA ARG A 49 5.34 15.66 8.31
C ARG A 49 4.05 15.29 9.03
N ALA A 50 3.96 14.15 9.71
CA ALA A 50 2.73 13.68 10.34
C ALA A 50 2.10 14.74 11.26
N ASP A 51 2.85 15.34 12.18
CA ASP A 51 2.31 16.34 13.12
C ASP A 51 1.74 17.58 12.41
N LYS A 52 2.42 18.03 11.34
CA LYS A 52 1.95 19.15 10.51
C LYS A 52 0.71 18.78 9.72
N LEU A 53 0.67 17.56 9.17
CA LEU A 53 -0.46 17.06 8.41
C LEU A 53 -1.71 16.93 9.28
N LEU A 54 -1.55 16.39 10.50
CA LEU A 54 -2.62 16.30 11.49
C LEU A 54 -3.14 17.69 11.87
N SER A 55 -2.24 18.65 12.08
CA SER A 55 -2.62 20.04 12.36
C SER A 55 -3.30 20.74 11.18
N SER A 56 -3.01 20.32 9.95
CA SER A 56 -3.62 20.83 8.71
C SER A 56 -4.96 20.20 8.36
N GLY A 57 -5.52 19.38 9.25
CA GLY A 57 -6.84 18.78 9.11
C GLY A 57 -6.88 17.42 8.42
N TYR A 58 -5.73 16.74 8.28
CA TYR A 58 -5.73 15.30 7.96
C TYR A 58 -5.94 14.49 9.24
N THR A 59 -6.63 13.37 9.11
CA THR A 59 -6.80 12.42 10.22
C THR A 59 -5.77 11.29 10.15
N PRO A 60 -5.47 10.60 11.26
CA PRO A 60 -4.67 9.37 11.22
C PRO A 60 -5.21 8.34 10.21
N GLU A 61 -6.52 8.24 10.08
CA GLU A 61 -7.23 7.39 9.11
C GLU A 61 -6.90 7.78 7.67
N ASP A 62 -6.92 9.07 7.34
CA ASP A 62 -6.53 9.57 6.02
C ASP A 62 -5.07 9.26 5.69
N LEU A 63 -4.18 9.34 6.69
CA LEU A 63 -2.77 9.00 6.51
C LEU A 63 -2.59 7.49 6.26
N CYS A 64 -3.28 6.63 7.01
CA CYS A 64 -3.28 5.18 6.79
C CYS A 64 -3.83 4.81 5.41
N PHE A 65 -4.94 5.44 5.00
CA PHE A 65 -5.55 5.27 3.69
C PHE A 65 -4.57 5.64 2.57
N SER A 66 -4.00 6.85 2.64
CA SER A 66 -3.08 7.35 1.62
C SER A 66 -1.81 6.51 1.52
N LEU A 67 -1.29 6.04 2.67
CA LEU A 67 -0.15 5.14 2.72
C LEU A 67 -0.46 3.80 2.03
N GLN A 68 -1.59 3.17 2.36
CA GLN A 68 -1.97 1.89 1.76
C GLN A 68 -2.15 2.02 0.25
N GLU A 69 -2.92 3.00 -0.21
CA GLU A 69 -3.15 3.19 -1.65
C GLU A 69 -1.84 3.45 -2.41
N THR A 70 -0.95 4.28 -1.87
CA THR A 70 0.33 4.59 -2.53
C THR A 70 1.23 3.36 -2.59
N VAL A 71 1.44 2.69 -1.45
CA VAL A 71 2.36 1.55 -1.36
C VAL A 71 1.84 0.35 -2.15
N PHE A 72 0.55 0.05 -2.09
CA PHE A 72 -0.02 -1.07 -2.83
C PHE A 72 -0.06 -0.79 -4.33
N ALA A 73 -0.31 0.44 -4.76
CA ALA A 73 -0.16 0.81 -6.17
C ALA A 73 1.27 0.57 -6.66
N MET A 74 2.29 0.94 -5.88
CA MET A 74 3.69 0.67 -6.22
C MET A 74 3.97 -0.84 -6.38
N LEU A 75 3.42 -1.66 -5.48
CA LEU A 75 3.57 -3.13 -5.55
C LEU A 75 2.84 -3.73 -6.75
N VAL A 76 1.63 -3.27 -7.04
CA VAL A 76 0.85 -3.74 -8.19
C VAL A 76 1.54 -3.35 -9.50
N GLU A 77 2.05 -2.13 -9.60
CA GLU A 77 2.81 -1.64 -10.76
C GLU A 77 4.05 -2.50 -11.03
N THR A 78 4.88 -2.77 -10.02
CA THR A 78 6.09 -3.57 -10.22
C THR A 78 5.76 -5.04 -10.50
N THR A 79 4.70 -5.57 -9.87
CA THR A 79 4.21 -6.93 -10.12
C THR A 79 3.66 -7.05 -11.54
N GLU A 80 2.93 -6.07 -12.04
CA GLU A 80 2.44 -6.03 -13.42
C GLU A 80 3.61 -6.05 -14.41
N ARG A 81 4.64 -5.21 -14.17
CA ARG A 81 5.84 -5.19 -15.00
C ARG A 81 6.54 -6.55 -15.02
N ALA A 82 6.71 -7.17 -13.86
CA ALA A 82 7.33 -8.48 -13.73
C ALA A 82 6.51 -9.57 -14.44
N LEU A 83 5.18 -9.56 -14.27
CA LEU A 83 4.26 -10.48 -14.93
C LEU A 83 4.41 -10.41 -16.46
N ALA A 84 4.53 -9.18 -17.00
CA ALA A 84 4.75 -8.95 -18.43
C ALA A 84 6.11 -9.49 -18.89
N HIS A 85 7.16 -9.17 -18.13
CA HIS A 85 8.54 -9.51 -18.46
C HIS A 85 8.79 -11.03 -18.41
N CYS A 86 8.11 -11.73 -17.51
CA CYS A 86 8.22 -13.18 -17.37
C CYS A 86 7.28 -13.95 -18.31
N ASN A 87 6.43 -13.26 -19.08
CA ASN A 87 5.37 -13.86 -19.90
C ASN A 87 4.50 -14.87 -19.10
N SER A 88 4.23 -14.53 -17.83
CA SER A 88 3.39 -15.34 -16.94
C SER A 88 1.94 -14.83 -16.96
N SER A 89 1.01 -15.71 -16.62
CA SER A 89 -0.42 -15.40 -16.48
C SER A 89 -0.93 -15.66 -15.06
N GLU A 90 -0.02 -15.85 -14.10
CA GLU A 90 -0.36 -16.18 -12.72
C GLU A 90 0.45 -15.30 -11.75
N VAL A 91 -0.23 -14.80 -10.72
CA VAL A 91 0.35 -14.07 -9.60
C VAL A 91 -0.07 -14.77 -8.31
N LEU A 92 0.87 -15.00 -7.41
CA LEU A 92 0.63 -15.57 -6.08
C LEU A 92 1.08 -14.55 -5.02
N ILE A 93 0.18 -14.18 -4.10
CA ILE A 93 0.55 -13.31 -2.98
C ILE A 93 0.91 -14.17 -1.77
N VAL A 94 2.14 -14.01 -1.26
CA VAL A 94 2.61 -14.71 -0.06
C VAL A 94 3.06 -13.73 1.02
N GLY A 95 3.20 -14.23 2.25
CA GLY A 95 3.71 -13.46 3.40
C GLY A 95 2.60 -12.77 4.20
N GLY A 96 2.98 -12.21 5.35
CA GLY A 96 2.02 -11.69 6.33
C GLY A 96 1.21 -10.49 5.83
N VAL A 97 1.74 -9.68 4.91
CA VAL A 97 1.01 -8.55 4.31
C VAL A 97 0.01 -9.03 3.25
N GLY A 98 0.17 -10.26 2.75
CA GLY A 98 -0.73 -10.84 1.76
C GLY A 98 -2.16 -11.06 2.27
N CYS A 99 -2.39 -11.05 3.58
CA CYS A 99 -3.74 -11.12 4.15
C CYS A 99 -4.51 -9.79 4.09
N ASN A 100 -3.88 -8.69 3.66
CA ASN A 100 -4.54 -7.40 3.52
C ASN A 100 -5.54 -7.42 2.36
N GLU A 101 -6.81 -7.17 2.66
CA GLU A 101 -7.89 -7.30 1.67
C GLU A 101 -7.76 -6.29 0.54
N ARG A 102 -7.26 -5.08 0.86
CA ARG A 102 -7.08 -4.02 -0.13
C ARG A 102 -5.99 -4.34 -1.14
N LEU A 103 -4.85 -4.89 -0.69
CA LEU A 103 -3.79 -5.36 -1.58
C LEU A 103 -4.30 -6.48 -2.50
N GLN A 104 -5.03 -7.47 -1.95
CA GLN A 104 -5.63 -8.55 -2.73
C GLN A 104 -6.59 -8.01 -3.78
N GLU A 105 -7.44 -7.05 -3.42
CA GLU A 105 -8.38 -6.41 -4.34
C GLU A 105 -7.66 -5.72 -5.51
N MET A 106 -6.67 -4.87 -5.22
CA MET A 106 -5.93 -4.13 -6.25
C MET A 106 -5.17 -5.08 -7.19
N MET A 107 -4.53 -6.12 -6.64
CA MET A 107 -3.82 -7.13 -7.42
C MET A 107 -4.77 -7.95 -8.30
N ASN A 108 -5.97 -8.27 -7.78
CA ASN A 108 -6.99 -9.02 -8.51
C ASN A 108 -7.55 -8.23 -9.70
N ILE A 109 -7.74 -6.92 -9.53
CA ILE A 109 -8.15 -6.02 -10.63
C ILE A 109 -7.08 -6.05 -11.73
N MET A 110 -5.81 -5.81 -11.38
CA MET A 110 -4.71 -5.85 -12.36
C MET A 110 -4.61 -7.21 -13.08
N CYS A 111 -4.72 -8.31 -12.34
CA CYS A 111 -4.68 -9.65 -12.94
C CYS A 111 -5.84 -9.84 -13.93
N LYS A 112 -7.07 -9.48 -13.57
CA LYS A 112 -8.23 -9.58 -14.45
C LYS A 112 -8.08 -8.77 -15.73
N GLU A 113 -7.58 -7.53 -15.63
CA GLU A 113 -7.36 -6.65 -16.78
C GLU A 113 -6.32 -7.22 -17.76
N ARG A 114 -5.39 -8.03 -17.27
CA ARG A 114 -4.38 -8.73 -18.08
C ARG A 114 -4.77 -10.14 -18.54
N GLY A 115 -5.95 -10.63 -18.15
CA GLY A 115 -6.32 -12.03 -18.36
C GLY A 115 -5.47 -13.03 -17.55
N ALA A 116 -4.87 -12.58 -16.45
CA ALA A 116 -4.10 -13.37 -15.51
C ALA A 116 -4.95 -13.81 -14.30
N LYS A 117 -4.45 -14.79 -13.56
CA LYS A 117 -5.09 -15.34 -12.36
C LYS A 117 -4.32 -14.99 -11.09
N LEU A 118 -5.04 -14.49 -10.09
CA LEU A 118 -4.51 -14.27 -8.74
C LEU A 118 -4.76 -15.51 -7.87
N PHE A 119 -3.76 -15.88 -7.06
CA PHE A 119 -3.80 -16.91 -6.03
C PHE A 119 -3.42 -16.36 -4.65
#